data_AF-L7F8I3-F1
#
_entry.id   AF-L7F8I3-F1
#
_cell.length_a   1.000
_cell.length_b   1.000
_cell.length_c   1.000
_cell.angle_alpha   90.00
_cell.angle_beta   90.00
_cell.angle_gamma   90.00
#
_symmetry.space_group_name_H-M   'P 1'
#
loop_
_entity.id
_entity.type
_entity.pdbx_description
1 polymer ?
#
loop_
_entity_poly.entity_id
_entity_poly.type
_entity_poly.pdbx_seq_one_letter_code
_entity_poly.pdbx_strand_id
1 'polypeptide(L)' 'MVRTELSHLHYGGSDGLDAVARTVPAGRLADPSDIGGAVVFLASDDAAYISGASLLMHGGGERPAFLDAATANKER' A
#
# COMPACT_ATOMS: atom_id res chain seq x y z
N MET A 1 3.05 4.00 -0.33
CA MET A 1 3.95 3.03 0.32
C MET A 1 4.41 2.00 -0.70
N VAL A 2 5.44 2.36 -1.47
CA VAL A 2 6.06 1.49 -2.49
C VAL A 2 7.55 1.49 -2.23
N ARG A 3 8.22 0.34 -2.30
CA ARG A 3 9.66 0.18 -2.05
C ARG A 3 10.45 0.63 -3.29
N THR A 4 10.81 1.90 -3.32
CA THR A 4 11.71 2.50 -4.31
C THR A 4 13.10 2.72 -3.72
N GLU A 5 14.07 3.03 -4.57
CA GLU A 5 15.43 3.39 -4.19
C GLU A 5 15.50 4.57 -3.22
N LEU A 6 14.54 5.50 -3.29
CA LEU A 6 14.46 6.67 -2.40
C LEU A 6 13.66 6.43 -1.12
N SER A 7 13.00 5.28 -0.97
CA SER A 7 12.10 5.02 0.16
C SER A 7 12.80 5.10 1.51
N HIS A 8 14.11 4.82 1.54
CA HIS A 8 14.90 4.90 2.76
C HIS A 8 15.03 6.33 3.32
N LEU A 9 14.94 7.35 2.47
CA LEU A 9 15.00 8.75 2.89
C LEU A 9 13.77 9.15 3.71
N HIS A 10 12.63 8.48 3.48
CA HIS A 10 11.36 8.79 4.14
C HIS A 10 11.04 7.83 5.29
N TYR A 11 11.31 6.53 5.10
CA TYR A 11 10.97 5.49 6.08
C TYR A 11 12.17 5.03 6.93
N GLY A 12 13.38 5.51 6.64
CA GLY A 12 14.61 5.03 7.28
C GLY A 12 15.20 3.80 6.59
N GLY A 13 16.24 3.21 7.19
CA GLY A 13 16.90 1.99 6.66
C GLY A 13 15.99 0.75 6.63
N SER A 14 16.58 -0.43 6.49
CA SER A 14 15.86 -1.71 6.46
C SER A 14 14.82 -1.84 7.57
N ASP A 15 15.22 -1.51 8.80
CA ASP A 15 14.39 -1.69 9.99
C ASP A 15 13.17 -0.78 9.97
N GLY A 16 13.33 0.44 9.44
CA GLY A 16 12.24 1.39 9.26
C GLY A 16 11.27 0.95 8.17
N LEU A 17 11.79 0.50 7.02
CA LEU A 17 10.96 -0.07 5.95
C LEU A 17 10.15 -1.27 6.42
N ASP A 18 10.75 -2.16 7.21
CA ASP A 18 10.09 -3.34 7.76
C ASP A 18 9.06 -2.98 8.84
N ALA A 19 9.34 -1.95 9.66
CA ALA A 19 8.37 -1.43 10.61
C ALA A 19 7.13 -0.86 9.92
N VAL A 20 7.33 -0.07 8.86
CA VAL A 20 6.23 0.49 8.08
C VAL A 20 5.50 -0.60 7.29
N ALA A 21 6.20 -1.63 6.79
CA ALA A 21 5.55 -2.78 6.13
C ALA A 21 4.51 -3.47 7.01
N ARG A 22 4.78 -3.59 8.32
CA ARG A 22 3.86 -4.22 9.29
C ARG A 22 2.60 -3.41 9.55
N THR A 23 2.57 -2.11 9.23
CA THR A 23 1.37 -1.28 9.40
C THR A 23 0.40 -1.38 8.21
N VAL A 24 0.86 -1.96 7.09
CA VAL A 24 0.02 -2.23 5.91
C VAL A 24 -0.82 -3.49 6.16
N PRO A 25 -2.14 -3.48 5.90
CA PRO A 25 -2.97 -4.66 5.98
C PRO A 25 -2.49 -5.83 5.09
N ALA A 26 -1.92 -5.52 3.92
CA ALA A 26 -1.27 -6.51 3.04
C ALA A 26 0.04 -7.10 3.62
N GLY A 27 0.55 -6.58 4.75
CA GLY A 27 1.73 -7.07 5.45
C GLY A 27 3.07 -6.77 4.76
N ARG A 28 3.06 -5.96 3.69
CA ARG A 28 4.25 -5.55 2.94
C ARG A 28 4.07 -4.17 2.30
N LEU A 29 5.19 -3.51 2.01
CA LEU A 29 5.19 -2.44 1.01
C LEU A 29 4.95 -3.05 -0.38
N ALA A 30 4.30 -2.29 -1.25
CA ALA A 30 4.25 -2.63 -2.67
C ALA A 30 5.66 -2.60 -3.28
N ASP A 31 5.93 -3.47 -4.24
CA ASP A 31 7.09 -3.37 -5.11
C ASP A 31 6.73 -2.54 -6.35
N PRO A 32 7.68 -1.89 -7.02
CA PRO A 32 7.40 -1.11 -8.23
C PRO A 32 6.69 -1.93 -9.33
N SER A 33 6.95 -3.24 -9.40
CA SER A 33 6.28 -4.16 -10.32
C SER A 33 4.78 -4.31 -10.06
N ASP A 34 4.32 -4.20 -8.82
CA ASP A 34 2.89 -4.22 -8.49
C ASP A 34 2.18 -3.05 -9.20
N ILE A 35 2.79 -1.86 -9.16
CA ILE A 35 2.30 -0.66 -9.85
C ILE A 35 2.40 -0.83 -11.36
N GLY A 36 3.52 -1.37 -11.85
CA GLY A 36 3.74 -1.63 -13.27
C GLY A 36 2.64 -2.52 -13.87
N GLY A 37 2.24 -3.59 -13.18
CA GLY A 37 1.16 -4.47 -13.63
C GLY A 37 -0.18 -3.73 -13.79
N ALA A 38 -0.53 -2.87 -12.84
CA ALA A 38 -1.73 -2.05 -12.92
C ALA A 38 -1.68 -1.03 -14.09
N VAL A 39 -0.51 -0.43 -14.34
CA VAL A 39 -0.30 0.49 -15.47
C VAL A 39 -0.46 -0.26 -16.80
N VAL A 40 0.12 -1.46 -16.93
CA VAL A 40 -0.03 -2.28 -18.14
C VAL A 40 -1.49 -2.64 -18.39
N PHE A 41 -2.24 -3.01 -17.34
CA PHE A 41 -3.68 -3.24 -17.47
C PHE A 41 -4.43 -1.99 -17.93
N LEU A 42 -4.20 -0.84 -17.29
CA LEU A 42 -4.88 0.42 -17.65
C LEU A 42 -4.51 0.92 -19.06
N ALA A 43 -3.34 0.54 -19.57
CA ALA A 43 -2.91 0.86 -20.93
C ALA A 43 -3.37 -0.16 -21.98
N SER A 44 -3.96 -1.29 -21.56
CA SER A 44 -4.41 -2.36 -22.45
C SER A 44 -5.82 -2.12 -23.00
N ASP A 45 -6.18 -2.88 -24.03
CA ASP A 45 -7.53 -2.88 -24.62
C ASP A 45 -8.61 -3.32 -23.61
N ASP A 46 -8.26 -4.08 -22.57
CA ASP A 46 -9.20 -4.51 -21.53
C ASP A 46 -9.73 -3.33 -20.68
N ALA A 47 -9.00 -2.20 -20.69
CA ALA A 47 -9.38 -0.98 -19.98
C ALA A 47 -10.03 0.08 -20.90
N ALA A 48 -10.45 -0.28 -22.12
CA ALA A 48 -10.85 0.67 -23.17
C ALA A 48 -11.94 1.69 -22.78
N TYR A 49 -12.76 1.40 -21.76
CA TYR A 49 -13.81 2.31 -21.27
C TYR A 49 -13.52 2.96 -19.92
N ILE A 50 -12.35 2.71 -19.33
CA ILE A 50 -11.93 3.30 -18.06
C ILE A 50 -11.30 4.67 -18.33
N SER A 51 -12.02 5.74 -17.99
CA SER A 51 -11.53 7.11 -18.09
C SER A 51 -12.03 7.95 -16.92
N GLY A 52 -11.20 8.88 -16.42
CA GLY A 52 -11.51 9.72 -15.27
C GLY A 52 -11.52 9.01 -13.90
N ALA A 53 -11.09 7.75 -13.85
CA ALA A 53 -11.03 6.95 -12.63
C ALA A 53 -9.64 7.01 -11.97
N SER A 54 -9.59 6.76 -10.66
CA SER A 54 -8.35 6.56 -9.90
C SER A 54 -8.31 5.14 -9.34
N LEU A 55 -7.23 4.40 -9.63
CA LEU A 55 -7.00 3.07 -9.08
C LEU A 55 -6.08 3.16 -7.86
N LEU A 56 -6.65 2.95 -6.66
CA LEU A 56 -5.90 3.04 -5.40
C LEU A 56 -5.16 1.76 -5.09
N MET A 57 -3.83 1.85 -4.98
CA MET A 57 -2.90 0.72 -4.81
C MET A 57 -2.16 0.84 -3.48
N HIS A 58 -2.90 0.76 -2.37
CA HIS A 58 -2.36 1.00 -1.03
C HIS A 58 -2.16 -0.25 -0.18
N GLY A 59 -2.50 -1.44 -0.67
CA GLY A 59 -2.43 -2.67 0.12
C GLY A 59 -3.37 -2.67 1.34
N GLY A 60 -4.49 -1.96 1.25
CA GLY A 60 -5.44 -1.76 2.35
C GLY A 60 -5.30 -0.43 3.10
N GLY A 61 -4.30 0.39 2.76
CA GLY A 61 -4.11 1.71 3.37
C GLY A 61 -3.45 1.63 4.76
N GLU A 62 -3.34 2.75 5.44
CA GLU A 62 -2.89 2.77 6.83
C GLU A 62 -4.02 2.27 7.74
N ARG A 63 -3.72 1.35 8.65
CA ARG A 63 -4.67 0.95 9.70
C ARG A 63 -4.92 2.16 10.62
N PRO A 64 -6.15 2.67 10.74
CA PRO A 64 -6.41 3.83 11.57
C PRO A 64 -6.01 3.61 13.03
N ALA A 65 -5.26 4.55 13.62
CA ALA A 65 -4.75 4.44 14.99
C ALA A 65 -5.86 4.20 16.05
N PHE A 66 -7.09 4.66 15.79
CA PHE A 66 -8.21 4.40 16.71
C PHE A 66 -8.55 2.91 16.83
N LEU A 67 -8.25 2.07 15.84
CA LEU A 67 -8.50 0.62 15.92
C LEU A 67 -7.61 -0.05 16.97
N ASP A 68 -6.40 0.47 17.16
CA ASP A 68 -5.50 -0.01 18.21
C ASP A 68 -5.87 0.58 19.57
N ALA A 69 -6.50 1.75 19.61
CA ALA A 69 -7.03 2.35 20.84
C ALA A 69 -8.37 1.73 21.29
N ALA A 70 -9.23 1.35 20.35
CA ALA A 70 -10.58 0.89 20.62
C ALA A 70 -10.60 -0.36 21.51
N THR A 71 -11.43 -0.36 22.55
CA THR A 71 -11.58 -1.47 23.51
C THR A 71 -12.80 -2.35 23.24
N ALA A 72 -13.69 -1.92 22.33
CA ALA A 72 -14.99 -2.57 22.08
C ALA A 72 -14.91 -4.05 21.71
N ASN A 73 -13.76 -4.54 21.23
CA ASN A 73 -13.55 -5.93 20.77
C ASN A 73 -12.31 -6.61 21.39
N LYS A 74 -11.75 -6.08 22.50
CA LYS A 74 -10.49 -6.60 23.08
C LYS A 74 -10.67 -7.73 24.10
N GLU A 75 -11.90 -8.02 24.52
CA GLU A 75 -12.20 -9.04 25.55
C GLU A 75 -13.00 -10.25 25.02
N ARG A 76 -12.88 -10.58 23.73
CA ARG A 76 -13.55 -11.75 23.15
C ARG A 76 -12.61 -12.88 22.77
#